data_AF-A0A523EA78-F1
#
_entry.id   AF-A0A523EA78-F1
#
_cell.length_a   1.000
_cell.length_b   1.000
_cell.length_c   1.000
_cell.angle_alpha   90.00
_cell.angle_beta   90.00
_cell.angle_gamma   90.00
#
_symmetry.space_group_name_H-M   'P 1'
#
loop_
_entity.id
_entity.type
_entity.pdbx_description
1 polymer ?
#
loop_
_entity_poly.entity_id
_entity_poly.type
_entity_poly.pdbx_seq_one_letter_code
_entity_poly.pdbx_strand_id
1 'polypeptide(L)'
;MAQAEHFYSLAEASEDFKPRFRPRMSAICLRYERASSRLAEKVMKHLHKHVATHIESAGRFWISTTVLKGQWCFRVNPVTFRTRLARMDELFTLLQAECAQALASRLKRSDPHEDPPRGGPIACNHGSPERSGTIRGEA
;
A
#
# COMPACT_ATOMS: atom_id res chain seq x y z
N MET A 1 -8.52 -27.08 1.17
CA MET A 1 -9.33 -26.50 2.26
C MET A 1 -8.49 -26.30 3.52
N ALA A 2 -7.88 -27.35 4.08
CA ALA A 2 -7.08 -27.27 5.31
C ALA A 2 -6.06 -26.11 5.36
N GLN A 3 -5.33 -25.84 4.27
CA GLN A 3 -4.38 -24.72 4.17
C GLN A 3 -5.04 -23.35 4.41
N ALA A 4 -6.27 -23.17 3.91
CA ALA A 4 -7.01 -21.92 4.02
C ALA A 4 -7.60 -21.73 5.43
N GLU A 5 -8.20 -22.78 5.98
CA GLU A 5 -8.69 -22.80 7.36
C GLU A 5 -7.55 -22.60 8.38
N HIS A 6 -6.38 -23.20 8.15
CA HIS A 6 -5.18 -23.00 8.96
C HIS A 6 -4.70 -21.54 8.91
N PHE A 7 -4.53 -20.98 7.72
CA PHE A 7 -4.11 -19.59 7.56
C PHE A 7 -5.14 -18.57 8.07
N TYR A 8 -6.43 -18.91 8.03
CA TYR A 8 -7.49 -18.16 8.72
C TYR A 8 -7.31 -18.21 10.24
N SER A 9 -7.03 -19.39 10.80
CA SER A 9 -6.86 -19.61 12.24
C SER A 9 -5.63 -18.88 12.80
N LEU A 10 -4.52 -18.87 12.07
CA LEU A 10 -3.34 -18.03 12.38
C LEU A 10 -3.71 -16.54 12.45
N ALA A 11 -4.58 -16.08 11.55
CA ALA A 11 -5.00 -14.68 11.52
C ALA A 11 -6.00 -14.31 12.63
N GLU A 12 -6.95 -15.19 12.99
CA GLU A 12 -7.85 -14.96 14.13
C GLU A 12 -7.10 -14.90 15.46
N ALA A 13 -6.01 -15.68 15.59
CA ALA A 13 -5.17 -15.72 16.79
C ALA A 13 -4.13 -14.58 16.86
N SER A 14 -4.12 -13.65 15.89
CA SER A 14 -3.11 -12.60 15.77
C SER A 14 -3.68 -11.22 16.09
N GLU A 15 -2.92 -10.41 16.83
CA GLU A 15 -3.22 -8.99 17.02
C GLU A 15 -2.83 -8.14 15.79
N ASP A 16 -1.93 -8.64 14.94
CA ASP A 16 -1.43 -7.92 13.77
C ASP A 16 -2.42 -7.94 12.60
N PHE A 17 -3.23 -9.00 12.47
CA PHE A 17 -4.07 -9.28 11.32
C PHE A 17 -5.51 -9.56 11.70
N LYS A 18 -6.45 -9.24 10.79
CA LYS A 18 -7.83 -9.67 10.89
C LYS A 18 -8.32 -10.27 9.58
N PRO A 19 -8.78 -11.54 9.56
CA PRO A 19 -9.41 -12.11 8.39
C PRO A 19 -10.78 -11.45 8.14
N ARG A 20 -11.18 -11.35 6.88
CA ARG A 20 -12.47 -10.71 6.51
C ARG A 20 -13.66 -11.65 6.59
N PHE A 21 -13.46 -12.91 6.21
CA PHE A 21 -14.48 -13.96 6.16
C PHE A 21 -13.82 -15.32 6.33
N ARG A 22 -14.54 -16.27 6.95
CA ARG A 22 -14.10 -17.68 6.99
C ARG A 22 -14.03 -18.25 5.55
N PRO A 23 -12.95 -18.95 5.16
CA PRO A 23 -12.77 -19.38 3.79
C PRO A 23 -13.76 -20.49 3.40
N ARG A 24 -14.69 -20.20 2.47
CA ARG A 24 -15.58 -21.22 1.87
C ARG A 24 -14.89 -22.08 0.80
N MET A 25 -13.70 -21.67 0.35
CA MET A 25 -12.88 -22.32 -0.67
C MET A 25 -11.39 -22.06 -0.33
N SER A 26 -10.48 -22.11 -1.31
CA SER A 26 -9.07 -21.75 -1.10
C SER A 26 -8.82 -20.25 -0.81
N ALA A 27 -9.71 -19.33 -1.18
CA ALA A 27 -9.45 -17.90 -1.01
C ALA A 27 -9.56 -17.43 0.45
N ILE A 28 -8.49 -16.82 0.97
CA ILE A 28 -8.45 -16.13 2.27
C ILE A 28 -8.09 -14.65 2.05
N CYS A 29 -8.78 -13.74 2.73
CA CYS A 29 -8.47 -12.32 2.69
C CYS A 29 -8.20 -11.77 4.10
N LEU A 30 -7.00 -11.19 4.29
CA LEU A 30 -6.52 -10.64 5.56
C LEU A 30 -6.23 -9.15 5.43
N ARG A 31 -6.48 -8.35 6.46
CA ARG A 31 -5.97 -6.97 6.57
C ARG A 31 -5.02 -6.88 7.74
N TYR A 32 -3.92 -6.14 7.58
CA TYR A 32 -3.07 -5.74 8.69
C TYR A 32 -3.77 -4.66 9.54
N GLU A 33 -4.08 -4.96 10.81
CA GLU A 33 -4.88 -4.08 11.68
C GLU A 33 -4.05 -3.23 12.65
N ARG A 34 -2.80 -3.61 12.96
CA ARG A 34 -1.94 -2.92 13.95
C ARG A 34 -1.74 -1.41 13.71
N ALA A 35 -1.99 -0.94 12.50
CA ALA A 35 -1.95 0.48 12.15
C ALA A 35 -3.27 1.03 11.56
N SER A 36 -4.33 0.23 11.45
CA SER A 36 -5.54 0.59 10.71
C SER A 36 -6.37 1.70 11.34
N SER A 37 -6.30 1.86 12.67
CA SER A 37 -6.92 2.95 13.41
C SER A 37 -6.18 4.28 13.30
N ARG A 38 -4.90 4.26 12.87
CA ARG A 38 -4.01 5.44 12.82
C ARG A 38 -3.71 5.89 11.39
N LEU A 39 -3.95 5.05 10.39
CA LEU A 39 -3.57 5.29 9.00
C LEU A 39 -4.81 5.33 8.09
N ALA A 40 -4.95 6.42 7.34
CA ALA A 40 -6.00 6.55 6.33
C ALA A 40 -5.94 5.43 5.28
N GLU A 41 -7.07 5.08 4.66
CA GLU A 41 -7.15 3.94 3.74
C GLU A 41 -6.21 4.10 2.51
N LYS A 42 -5.96 5.33 2.06
CA LYS A 42 -4.94 5.64 1.03
C LYS A 42 -3.54 5.21 1.48
N VAL A 43 -3.21 5.30 2.77
CA VAL A 43 -1.94 4.81 3.33
C VAL A 43 -1.95 3.28 3.42
N MET A 44 -3.04 2.70 3.91
CA MET A 44 -3.20 1.23 4.01
C MET A 44 -3.06 0.54 2.65
N LYS A 45 -3.62 1.15 1.58
CA LYS A 45 -3.40 0.74 0.18
C LYS A 45 -1.93 0.65 -0.19
N HIS A 46 -1.13 1.69 0.11
CA HIS A 46 0.29 1.70 -0.23
C HIS A 46 1.07 0.66 0.59
N LEU A 47 0.75 0.47 1.87
CA LEU A 47 1.37 -0.55 2.71
C LEU A 47 1.10 -1.97 2.16
N HIS A 48 -0.17 -2.32 1.91
CA HIS A 48 -0.52 -3.65 1.41
C HIS A 48 0.08 -3.91 0.02
N LYS A 49 0.04 -2.92 -0.90
CA LYS A 49 0.68 -3.06 -2.22
C LYS A 49 2.19 -3.23 -2.12
N HIS A 50 2.87 -2.41 -1.33
CA HIS A 50 4.32 -2.49 -1.16
C HIS A 50 4.77 -3.85 -0.61
N VAL A 51 4.10 -4.34 0.44
CA VAL A 51 4.40 -5.66 1.03
C VAL A 51 4.14 -6.79 0.04
N ALA A 52 3.01 -6.78 -0.67
CA ALA A 52 2.71 -7.82 -1.67
C ALA A 52 3.76 -7.84 -2.80
N THR A 53 4.09 -6.68 -3.37
CA THR A 53 5.12 -6.56 -4.41
C THR A 53 6.51 -6.94 -3.90
N HIS A 54 6.85 -6.65 -2.64
CA HIS A 54 8.13 -7.06 -2.07
C HIS A 54 8.22 -8.60 -1.93
N ILE A 55 7.18 -9.22 -1.37
CA ILE A 55 7.07 -10.68 -1.24
C ILE A 55 7.12 -11.37 -2.61
N GLU A 56 6.41 -10.84 -3.61
CA GLU A 56 6.48 -11.31 -5.01
C GLU A 56 7.89 -11.19 -5.58
N SER A 57 8.55 -10.03 -5.41
CA SER A 57 9.90 -9.77 -5.95
C SER A 57 10.99 -10.66 -5.34
N ALA A 58 10.79 -11.14 -4.11
CA ALA A 58 11.67 -12.09 -3.45
C ALA A 58 11.49 -13.54 -3.96
N GLY A 59 10.52 -13.81 -4.83
CA GLY A 59 10.31 -15.10 -5.51
C GLY A 59 9.86 -16.27 -4.60
N ARG A 60 9.79 -16.09 -3.28
CA ARG A 60 9.45 -17.15 -2.32
C ARG A 60 7.96 -17.46 -2.24
N PHE A 61 7.10 -16.46 -2.48
CA PHE A 61 5.64 -16.56 -2.44
C PHE A 61 5.01 -15.60 -3.44
N TRP A 62 3.81 -15.92 -3.91
CA TRP A 62 2.97 -15.01 -4.69
C TRP A 62 1.65 -14.81 -3.95
N ILE A 63 1.36 -13.56 -3.58
CA ILE A 63 0.09 -13.14 -2.97
C ILE A 63 -0.42 -11.89 -3.67
N SER A 64 -1.74 -11.68 -3.68
CA SER A 64 -2.35 -10.50 -4.30
C SER A 64 -2.89 -9.53 -3.26
N THR A 65 -3.29 -8.33 -3.69
CA THR A 65 -4.10 -7.41 -2.88
C THR A 65 -5.50 -7.27 -3.47
N THR A 66 -6.47 -6.97 -2.62
CA THR A 66 -7.87 -6.77 -2.99
C THR A 66 -8.53 -5.73 -2.09
N VAL A 67 -9.75 -5.32 -2.41
CA VAL A 67 -10.55 -4.36 -1.63
C VAL A 67 -11.88 -5.00 -1.28
N LEU A 68 -12.20 -5.05 0.02
CA LEU A 68 -13.44 -5.60 0.53
C LEU A 68 -14.12 -4.55 1.41
N LYS A 69 -15.35 -4.14 1.06
CA LYS A 69 -16.08 -3.05 1.74
C LYS A 69 -15.24 -1.76 1.91
N GLY A 70 -14.49 -1.39 0.86
CA GLY A 70 -13.58 -0.23 0.88
C GLY A 70 -12.22 -0.47 1.57
N GLN A 71 -12.04 -1.59 2.27
CA GLN A 71 -10.82 -1.90 3.01
C GLN A 71 -9.84 -2.74 2.18
N TRP A 72 -8.61 -2.25 2.02
CA TRP A 72 -7.51 -3.00 1.41
C TRP A 72 -7.13 -4.19 2.29
N CYS A 73 -6.92 -5.33 1.63
CA CYS A 73 -6.59 -6.63 2.19
C CYS A 73 -5.55 -7.33 1.30
N PHE A 74 -4.72 -8.19 1.89
CA PHE A 74 -4.05 -9.26 1.17
C PHE A 74 -5.08 -10.34 0.78
N ARG A 75 -4.82 -11.02 -0.35
CA ARG A 75 -5.57 -12.20 -0.78
C ARG A 75 -4.58 -13.33 -1.09
N VAL A 76 -4.74 -14.42 -0.35
CA VAL A 76 -3.99 -15.67 -0.49
C VAL A 76 -4.94 -16.73 -1.06
N ASN A 77 -4.45 -17.58 -1.98
CA ASN A 77 -5.22 -18.69 -2.54
C ASN A 77 -4.29 -19.91 -2.66
N PRO A 78 -4.15 -20.79 -1.63
CA PRO A 78 -3.34 -21.99 -1.71
C PRO A 78 -4.11 -23.05 -2.53
N VAL A 79 -3.98 -22.96 -3.85
CA VAL A 79 -4.60 -23.86 -4.83
C VAL A 79 -3.68 -25.01 -5.26
N THR A 80 -2.37 -24.87 -5.06
CA THR A 80 -1.38 -25.90 -5.41
C THR A 80 -1.42 -27.05 -4.39
N PHE A 81 -1.63 -28.28 -4.86
CA PHE A 81 -1.66 -29.48 -4.01
C PHE A 81 -0.37 -29.73 -3.21
N ARG A 82 0.76 -29.19 -3.68
CA ARG A 82 2.07 -29.25 -3.00
C ARG A 82 2.18 -28.34 -1.77
N THR A 83 1.22 -27.43 -1.56
CA THR A 83 1.25 -26.48 -0.44
C THR A 83 0.91 -27.18 0.88
N ARG A 84 1.91 -27.32 1.75
CA ARG A 84 1.81 -27.85 3.12
C ARG A 84 1.44 -26.76 4.12
N LEU A 85 0.94 -27.12 5.30
CA LEU A 85 0.61 -26.17 6.37
C LEU A 85 1.82 -25.32 6.79
N ALA A 86 3.00 -25.92 6.92
CA ALA A 86 4.26 -25.21 7.18
C ALA A 86 4.53 -24.03 6.23
N ARG A 87 4.11 -24.11 4.95
CA ARG A 87 4.26 -23.00 3.99
C ARG A 87 3.27 -21.86 4.24
N MET A 88 2.16 -22.13 4.92
CA MET A 88 1.22 -21.12 5.41
C MET A 88 1.75 -20.46 6.68
N ASP A 89 2.37 -21.21 7.58
CA ASP A 89 3.09 -20.66 8.74
C ASP A 89 4.23 -19.72 8.30
N GLU A 90 5.10 -20.18 7.39
CA GLU A 90 6.17 -19.38 6.80
C GLU A 90 5.65 -18.08 6.15
N LEU A 91 4.55 -18.15 5.39
CA LEU A 91 3.94 -16.99 4.74
C LEU A 91 3.35 -16.02 5.76
N PHE A 92 2.74 -16.53 6.83
CA PHE A 92 2.13 -15.71 7.87
C PHE A 92 3.20 -14.96 8.67
N THR A 93 4.27 -15.65 9.09
CA THR A 93 5.43 -15.04 9.74
C THR A 93 6.09 -13.98 8.85
N LEU A 94 6.25 -14.27 7.55
CA LEU A 94 6.77 -13.29 6.58
C LEU A 94 5.87 -12.05 6.48
N LEU A 95 4.56 -12.24 6.38
CA LEU A 95 3.60 -11.13 6.31
C LEU A 95 3.64 -10.23 7.55
N GLN A 96 3.78 -10.79 8.75
CA GLN A 96 3.96 -10.01 9.99
C GLN A 96 5.26 -9.19 9.92
N ALA A 97 6.38 -9.83 9.59
CA ALA A 97 7.68 -9.16 9.49
C ALA A 97 7.69 -8.04 8.44
N GLU A 98 7.16 -8.29 7.24
CA GLU A 98 7.13 -7.30 6.16
C GLU A 98 6.18 -6.14 6.46
N CYS A 99 5.00 -6.40 7.04
CA CYS A 99 4.09 -5.31 7.43
C CYS A 99 4.67 -4.45 8.56
N ALA A 100 5.34 -5.05 9.55
CA ALA A 100 5.99 -4.32 10.62
C ALA A 100 7.18 -3.49 10.11
N GLN A 101 8.04 -4.05 9.25
CA GLN A 101 9.16 -3.34 8.63
C GLN A 101 8.69 -2.19 7.72
N ALA A 102 7.67 -2.42 6.89
CA ALA A 102 7.09 -1.40 6.02
C ALA A 102 6.46 -0.25 6.83
N LEU A 103 5.78 -0.56 7.94
CA LEU A 103 5.22 0.42 8.86
C LEU A 103 6.33 1.24 9.54
N ALA A 104 7.32 0.58 10.15
CA ALA A 104 8.42 1.25 10.84
C ALA A 104 9.25 2.13 9.89
N SER A 105 9.55 1.64 8.69
CA SER A 105 10.26 2.41 7.65
C SER A 105 9.46 3.60 7.14
N ARG A 106 8.11 3.55 7.21
CA ARG A 106 7.25 4.70 6.91
C ARG A 106 7.28 5.72 8.06
N LEU A 107 7.14 5.27 9.30
CA LEU A 107 7.19 6.15 10.48
C LEU A 107 8.53 6.89 10.57
N LYS A 108 9.66 6.22 10.28
CA LYS A 108 11.00 6.85 10.18
C LYS A 108 11.16 7.86 9.04
N ARG A 109 10.26 7.88 8.05
CA ARG A 109 10.20 8.91 6.99
C ARG A 109 9.13 9.96 7.26
N SER A 110 8.54 9.97 8.46
CA SER A 110 7.45 10.87 8.84
C SER A 110 7.90 11.97 9.81
N ASP A 111 9.20 12.30 9.83
CA ASP A 111 9.65 13.61 10.31
C ASP A 111 9.08 14.70 9.37
N PRO A 112 8.68 15.87 9.90
CA PRO A 112 7.80 16.78 9.18
C PRO A 112 8.56 17.62 8.16
N HIS A 113 8.57 17.17 6.91
CA HIS A 113 8.58 18.09 5.78
C HIS A 113 7.15 18.26 5.27
N GLU A 114 6.55 19.42 5.53
CA GLU A 114 5.32 19.82 4.86
C GLU A 114 5.54 19.78 3.34
N ASP A 115 4.66 19.07 2.64
CA ASP A 115 4.54 19.12 1.17
C ASP A 115 4.25 20.60 0.82
N PRO A 116 5.14 21.34 0.12
CA PRO A 116 4.87 22.75 -0.19
C PRO A 116 3.57 22.86 -1.00
N PRO A 117 2.76 23.90 -0.78
CA PRO A 117 1.44 24.01 -1.41
C PRO A 117 1.58 23.94 -2.93
N ARG A 118 0.93 22.94 -3.54
CA ARG A 118 0.93 22.75 -4.99
C ARG A 118 0.36 24.02 -5.62
N GLY A 119 1.15 24.64 -6.48
CA GLY A 119 0.91 25.99 -6.97
C GLY A 119 -0.51 26.20 -7.52
N GLY A 120 -1.05 27.39 -7.26
CA GLY A 120 -2.25 27.87 -7.93
C GLY A 120 -2.06 27.99 -9.45
N PRO A 121 -3.13 28.26 -10.20
CA PRO A 121 -3.09 28.30 -11.66
C PRO A 121 -2.06 29.32 -12.16
N ILE A 122 -1.20 28.88 -13.09
CA ILE A 122 -0.29 29.77 -13.80
C ILE A 122 -1.12 30.68 -14.71
N ALA A 123 -1.22 31.95 -14.36
CA ALA A 123 -1.85 32.97 -15.20
C ALA A 123 -0.91 33.33 -16.36
N CYS A 124 -1.24 32.88 -17.58
CA CYS A 124 -0.53 33.26 -18.80
C CYS A 124 -0.88 34.70 -19.21
N ASN A 125 -0.26 35.70 -18.57
CA ASN A 125 -0.45 37.10 -18.92
C ASN A 125 0.12 37.40 -20.32
N HIS A 126 -0.77 37.79 -21.25
CA HIS A 126 -0.38 38.47 -22.48
C HIS A 126 -0.05 39.93 -22.16
N GLY A 127 1.05 40.46 -22.69
CA GLY A 127 1.44 41.86 -22.50
C GLY A 127 2.52 42.28 -23.50
N SER A 128 2.11 42.92 -24.58
CA SER A 128 3.00 43.48 -25.61
C SER A 128 3.83 44.65 -25.05
N PRO A 129 5.10 44.82 -25.45
CA PRO A 129 5.85 46.04 -25.16
C PRO A 129 5.59 47.10 -26.24
N GLU A 130 4.84 48.14 -25.90
CA GLU A 130 4.89 49.39 -26.65
C GLU A 130 6.29 50.02 -26.51
N ARG A 131 6.83 50.56 -27.62
CA ARG A 131 7.95 51.51 -27.58
C ARG A 131 7.61 52.69 -28.48
N SER A 132 7.40 53.85 -27.87
CA SER A 132 7.27 55.13 -28.55
C SER A 132 8.08 56.18 -27.79
N GLY A 133 8.96 56.91 -28.48
CA GLY A 133 9.90 57.85 -27.85
C GLY A 133 10.79 58.58 -28.88
N THR A 134 10.40 59.81 -29.24
CA THR A 134 11.10 60.79 -30.09
C THR A 134 12.15 61.60 -29.28
N ILE A 135 12.98 62.51 -29.81
CA ILE A 135 12.95 63.36 -31.03
C ILE A 135 14.39 63.74 -31.49
N ARG A 136 14.53 64.27 -32.73
CA ARG A 136 15.65 65.09 -33.29
C ARG A 136 16.93 64.33 -33.71
N GLY A 137 17.68 64.77 -34.72
CA GLY A 137 17.51 65.90 -35.67
C GLY A 137 18.76 66.08 -36.56
N GLU A 138 18.72 67.04 -37.51
CA GLU A 138 19.83 67.45 -38.43
C GLU A 138 20.21 66.40 -39.52
N ALA A 139 20.54 66.76 -40.76
CA ALA A 139 20.63 68.07 -41.45
C ALA A 139 20.12 67.96 -42.90
#